data_AF-A0A7Z0Q110-F1
#
_entry.id   AF-A0A7Z0Q110-F1
#
_cell.length_a   1.000
_cell.length_b   1.000
_cell.length_c   1.000
_cell.angle_alpha   90.00
_cell.angle_beta   90.00
_cell.angle_gamma   90.00
#
_symmetry.space_group_name_H-M   'P 1'
#
loop_
_entity.id
_entity.type
_entity.pdbx_description
1 polymer ?
#
loop_
_entity_poly.entity_id
_entity_poly.type
_entity_poly.pdbx_seq_one_letter_code
_entity_poly.pdbx_strand_id
1 'polypeptide(L)'
;MANFSGRTGGRPRRVRPGFVSRAAARFHGRRDAADLVSVLREARGGRVPADVALPPHALGIRSEVERGNARLRRRMLVDGHALVTAVQSESVRIVHQYTVRGRPAPAALARYGQMVADWRNRAAVQRAKAQELADQANQLLACYWDAAWQRARRDMDPDDSPLDEHRPAGWLPGAVTLDASWHRCDDWLDTDSWYGTRSAADRPAVRQALDLLDSQNTTGPTASRT
;
A
#
# COMPACT_ATOMS: atom_id res chain seq x y z
N MET A 1 2.98 18.61 -59.60
CA MET A 1 2.83 19.26 -58.28
C MET A 1 1.97 18.39 -57.39
N ALA A 2 2.55 17.79 -56.35
CA ALA A 2 1.94 17.51 -55.03
C ALA A 2 2.98 16.72 -54.21
N ASN A 3 3.76 17.45 -53.39
CA ASN A 3 4.76 16.88 -52.49
C ASN A 3 4.11 16.44 -51.18
N PHE A 4 4.51 15.26 -50.70
CA PHE A 4 4.28 14.77 -49.35
C PHE A 4 4.97 15.66 -48.30
N SER A 5 4.25 16.01 -47.24
CA SER A 5 4.79 16.30 -45.90
C SER A 5 3.63 16.13 -44.92
N GLY A 6 3.63 15.25 -43.93
CA GLY A 6 4.76 14.78 -43.13
C GLY A 6 4.66 15.40 -41.72
N ARG A 7 3.94 14.71 -40.83
CA ARG A 7 3.91 14.87 -39.35
C ARG A 7 3.20 16.10 -38.77
N THR A 8 2.00 15.85 -38.26
CA THR A 8 1.50 16.43 -37.00
C THR A 8 1.06 15.31 -36.04
N GLY A 9 1.89 14.27 -35.92
CA GLY A 9 1.79 13.29 -34.84
C GLY A 9 2.32 13.85 -33.53
N GLY A 10 1.73 14.96 -33.06
CA GLY A 10 1.97 15.46 -31.72
C GLY A 10 1.43 14.44 -30.73
N ARG A 11 2.31 13.55 -30.22
CA ARG A 11 1.96 12.69 -29.11
C ARG A 11 1.36 13.58 -28.01
N PRO A 12 0.16 13.29 -27.49
CA PRO A 12 -0.31 14.00 -26.32
C PRO A 12 0.71 13.74 -25.24
N ARG A 13 1.47 14.78 -24.89
CA ARG A 13 2.38 14.79 -23.76
C ARG A 13 1.50 14.53 -22.56
N ARG A 14 1.43 13.26 -22.12
CA ARG A 14 0.75 12.87 -20.89
C ARG A 14 1.31 13.80 -19.82
N VAL A 15 0.49 14.74 -19.39
CA VAL A 15 0.72 15.48 -18.16
C VAL A 15 0.66 14.41 -17.09
N ARG A 16 1.83 13.88 -16.71
CA ARG A 16 1.96 13.09 -15.50
C ARG A 16 1.38 13.99 -14.40
N PRO A 17 0.44 13.50 -13.57
CA PRO A 17 -0.05 14.27 -12.44
C PRO A 17 1.19 14.76 -11.69
N GLY A 18 1.27 16.08 -11.53
CA GLY A 18 2.50 16.77 -11.18
C GLY A 18 3.15 16.12 -9.98
N PHE A 19 4.45 15.81 -10.11
CA PHE A 19 5.28 15.44 -8.99
C PHE A 19 5.11 16.54 -7.93
N VAL A 20 4.43 16.23 -6.82
CA VAL A 20 4.42 17.12 -5.67
C VAL A 20 5.86 17.13 -5.18
N SER A 21 6.61 18.18 -5.54
CA SER A 21 8.03 18.24 -5.28
C SER A 21 8.28 18.71 -3.84
N ARG A 22 9.40 18.30 -3.24
CA ARG A 22 9.83 18.84 -1.94
C ARG A 22 9.91 20.38 -1.97
N ALA A 23 10.25 20.97 -3.12
CA ALA A 23 10.28 22.42 -3.28
C ALA A 23 8.88 23.05 -3.20
N ALA A 24 7.89 22.44 -3.86
CA ALA A 24 6.49 22.88 -3.77
C ALA A 24 5.95 22.72 -2.34
N ALA A 25 6.21 21.58 -1.69
CA ALA A 25 5.82 21.37 -0.30
C ALA A 25 6.39 22.45 0.64
N ARG A 26 7.69 22.76 0.50
CA ARG A 26 8.32 23.84 1.27
C ARG A 26 7.74 25.23 0.94
N PHE A 27 7.43 25.50 -0.32
CA PHE A 27 6.83 26.75 -0.73
C PHE A 27 5.46 26.96 -0.08
N HIS A 28 4.59 25.94 -0.13
CA HIS A 28 3.29 25.99 0.52
C HIS A 28 3.41 26.08 2.04
N GLY A 29 4.35 25.35 2.65
CA GLY A 29 4.61 25.43 4.09
C GLY A 29 4.97 26.85 4.52
N ARG A 30 5.87 27.52 3.79
CA ARG A 30 6.21 28.93 4.06
C ARG A 30 5.02 29.87 3.85
N ARG A 31 4.22 29.63 2.81
CA ARG A 31 3.06 30.47 2.48
C ARG A 31 1.99 30.42 3.57
N ASP A 32 1.73 29.23 4.10
CA ASP A 32 0.66 29.01 5.09
C ASP A 32 1.14 29.30 6.53
N ALA A 33 2.42 29.60 6.74
CA ALA A 33 3.04 29.67 8.06
C ALA A 33 2.36 30.65 9.03
N ALA A 34 1.93 31.82 8.55
CA ALA A 34 1.29 32.84 9.38
C ALA A 34 -0.05 32.36 9.97
N ASP A 35 -0.81 31.61 9.17
CA ASP A 35 -2.11 31.05 9.57
C ASP A 35 -1.95 29.84 10.52
N LEU A 36 -0.73 29.31 10.65
CA LEU A 36 -0.42 28.09 11.41
C LEU A 36 0.25 28.35 12.75
N VAL A 37 0.50 29.60 13.12
CA VAL A 37 1.28 29.95 14.33
C VAL A 37 0.69 29.34 15.60
N SER A 38 -0.63 29.35 15.76
CA SER A 38 -1.30 28.75 16.93
C SER A 38 -1.03 27.24 17.02
N VAL A 39 -1.27 26.52 15.91
CA VAL A 39 -1.05 25.07 15.79
C VAL A 39 0.43 24.71 16.04
N LEU A 40 1.36 25.52 15.54
CA LEU A 40 2.81 25.31 15.73
C LEU A 40 3.24 25.56 17.18
N ARG A 41 2.62 26.51 17.89
CA ARG A 41 2.89 26.76 19.31
C ARG A 41 2.40 25.60 20.19
N GLU A 42 1.22 25.06 19.90
CA GLU A 42 0.67 23.89 20.60
C GLU A 42 1.50 22.62 20.39
N ALA A 43 2.18 22.52 19.24
CA ALA A 43 3.03 21.39 18.89
C ALA A 43 4.22 21.17 19.82
N ARG A 44 4.61 22.15 20.66
CA ARG A 44 5.73 22.04 21.62
C ARG A 44 5.62 20.82 22.54
N GLY A 45 4.41 20.34 22.83
CA GLY A 45 4.19 19.12 23.60
C GLY A 45 4.58 17.83 22.85
N GLY A 46 5.03 17.92 21.59
CA GLY A 46 5.47 16.80 20.76
C GLY A 46 4.35 15.88 20.26
N ARG A 47 3.09 16.17 20.64
CA ARG A 47 1.91 15.38 20.23
C ARG A 47 1.12 16.11 19.17
N VAL A 48 0.66 15.37 18.16
CA VAL A 48 -0.28 15.87 17.16
C VAL A 48 -1.70 15.69 17.74
N PRO A 49 -2.47 16.75 17.96
CA PRO A 49 -3.89 16.61 18.30
C PRO A 49 -4.65 15.85 17.21
N ALA A 50 -5.61 15.01 17.59
CA ALA A 50 -6.34 14.16 16.64
C ALA A 50 -7.23 14.96 15.66
N ASP A 51 -7.55 16.20 16.02
CA ASP A 51 -8.51 17.10 15.40
C ASP A 51 -7.86 18.32 14.71
N VAL A 52 -6.52 18.32 14.52
CA VAL A 52 -5.85 19.40 13.78
C VAL A 52 -6.46 19.52 12.38
N ALA A 53 -7.08 20.66 12.11
CA ALA A 53 -7.55 21.02 10.79
C ALA A 53 -6.35 21.13 9.84
N LEU A 54 -6.22 20.16 8.93
CA LEU A 54 -5.09 20.11 8.01
C LEU A 54 -5.22 21.19 6.91
N PRO A 55 -4.13 21.89 6.58
CA PRO A 55 -4.13 22.83 5.47
C PRO A 55 -4.46 22.15 4.14
N PRO A 56 -5.04 22.87 3.17
CA PRO A 56 -5.44 22.31 1.87
C PRO A 56 -4.31 21.56 1.15
N HIS A 57 -3.06 22.02 1.26
CA HIS A 57 -1.92 21.33 0.65
C HIS A 57 -1.64 19.96 1.29
N ALA A 58 -1.69 19.88 2.63
CA ALA A 58 -1.51 18.63 3.36
C ALA A 58 -2.65 17.64 3.07
N LEU A 59 -3.90 18.12 2.99
CA LEU A 59 -5.04 17.32 2.54
C LEU A 59 -4.85 16.82 1.10
N GLY A 60 -4.36 17.67 0.19
CA GLY A 60 -4.07 17.30 -1.18
C GLY A 60 -3.05 16.17 -1.31
N ILE A 61 -1.98 16.20 -0.49
CA ILE A 61 -1.00 15.10 -0.41
C ILE A 61 -1.68 13.80 0.02
N ARG A 62 -2.48 13.83 1.10
CA ARG A 62 -3.20 12.65 1.60
C ARG A 62 -4.12 12.04 0.56
N SER A 63 -4.96 12.86 -0.07
CA SER A 63 -5.91 12.38 -1.08
C SER A 63 -5.20 11.80 -2.31
N GLU A 64 -4.00 12.28 -2.66
CA GLU A 64 -3.25 11.69 -3.77
C GLU A 64 -2.69 10.31 -3.41
N VAL A 65 -2.24 10.10 -2.17
CA VAL A 65 -1.83 8.77 -1.69
C VAL A 65 -3.01 7.81 -1.64
N GLU A 66 -4.15 8.23 -1.12
CA GLU A 66 -5.38 7.42 -1.09
C GLU A 66 -5.77 6.96 -2.50
N ARG A 67 -5.80 7.89 -3.47
CA ARG A 67 -6.03 7.56 -4.89
C ARG A 67 -4.94 6.65 -5.45
N GLY A 68 -3.67 6.89 -5.11
CA GLY A 68 -2.54 6.07 -5.51
C GLY A 68 -2.67 4.63 -5.06
N ASN A 69 -2.99 4.43 -3.78
CA ASN A 69 -3.23 3.13 -3.16
C ASN A 69 -4.43 2.42 -3.80
N ALA A 70 -5.56 3.12 -4.00
CA ALA A 70 -6.72 2.55 -4.69
C ALA A 70 -6.39 2.08 -6.11
N ARG A 71 -5.58 2.85 -6.86
CA ARG A 71 -5.12 2.47 -8.21
C ARG A 71 -4.20 1.24 -8.18
N LEU A 72 -3.25 1.18 -7.24
CA LEU A 72 -2.38 0.01 -7.07
C LEU A 72 -3.20 -1.24 -6.73
N ARG A 73 -4.16 -1.12 -5.81
CA ARG A 73 -5.05 -2.20 -5.39
C ARG A 73 -5.88 -2.72 -6.55
N ARG A 74 -6.55 -1.82 -7.28
CA ARG A 74 -7.32 -2.17 -8.49
C ARG A 74 -6.45 -2.91 -9.50
N ARG A 75 -5.26 -2.39 -9.79
CA ARG A 75 -4.34 -3.02 -10.75
C ARG A 75 -3.92 -4.42 -10.30
N MET A 76 -3.59 -4.59 -9.02
CA MET A 76 -3.23 -5.91 -8.47
C MET A 76 -4.37 -6.93 -8.66
N LEU A 77 -5.61 -6.53 -8.39
CA LEU A 77 -6.77 -7.41 -8.54
C LEU A 77 -7.03 -7.75 -10.02
N VAL A 78 -6.92 -6.77 -10.93
CA VAL A 78 -7.10 -6.99 -12.37
C VAL A 78 -5.99 -7.89 -12.94
N ASP A 79 -4.72 -7.56 -12.67
CA ASP A 79 -3.57 -8.31 -13.19
C ASP A 79 -3.46 -9.71 -12.54
N GLY A 80 -4.03 -9.89 -11.34
CA GLY A 80 -4.01 -11.13 -10.58
C GLY A 80 -5.21 -12.05 -10.80
N HIS A 81 -6.31 -11.58 -11.40
CA HIS A 81 -7.57 -12.33 -11.51
C HIS A 81 -7.38 -13.74 -12.11
N ALA A 82 -6.66 -13.85 -13.23
CA ALA A 82 -6.44 -15.14 -13.89
C ALA A 82 -5.68 -16.14 -12.99
N LEU A 83 -4.71 -15.67 -12.21
CA LEU A 83 -3.97 -16.49 -11.27
C LEU A 83 -4.86 -16.95 -10.11
N VAL A 84 -5.69 -16.05 -9.57
CA VAL A 84 -6.68 -16.38 -8.52
C VAL A 84 -7.62 -17.49 -8.99
N THR A 85 -8.20 -17.36 -10.20
CA THR A 85 -9.06 -18.39 -10.79
C THR A 85 -8.34 -19.73 -10.98
N ALA A 86 -7.07 -19.68 -11.39
CA ALA A 86 -6.26 -20.89 -11.55
C ALA A 86 -5.99 -21.57 -10.20
N VAL A 87 -5.66 -20.80 -9.15
CA VAL A 87 -5.48 -21.32 -7.79
C VAL A 87 -6.77 -21.97 -7.28
N GLN A 88 -7.93 -21.33 -7.46
CA GLN A 88 -9.21 -21.87 -7.03
C GLN A 88 -9.55 -23.20 -7.75
N SER A 89 -9.38 -23.26 -9.07
CA SER A 89 -9.69 -24.47 -9.84
C SER A 89 -8.73 -25.62 -9.54
N GLU A 90 -7.42 -25.37 -9.41
CA GLU A 90 -6.44 -26.40 -9.04
C GLU A 90 -6.63 -26.85 -7.58
N SER A 91 -7.11 -25.99 -6.68
CA SER A 91 -7.45 -26.38 -5.30
C SER A 91 -8.54 -27.45 -5.27
N VAL A 92 -9.63 -27.26 -6.02
CA VAL A 92 -10.72 -28.26 -6.14
C VAL A 92 -10.18 -29.58 -6.68
N ARG A 93 -9.33 -29.52 -7.71
CA ARG A 93 -8.72 -30.70 -8.33
C ARG A 93 -7.84 -31.46 -7.34
N ILE A 94 -6.98 -30.76 -6.59
CA ILE A 94 -6.09 -31.35 -5.58
C ILE A 94 -6.89 -32.00 -4.47
N VAL A 95 -7.87 -31.29 -3.91
CA VAL A 95 -8.73 -31.82 -2.84
C VAL A 95 -9.42 -33.08 -3.32
N HIS A 96 -10.03 -33.08 -4.51
CA HIS A 96 -10.66 -34.28 -5.07
C HIS A 96 -9.67 -35.44 -5.24
N GLN A 97 -8.46 -35.17 -5.75
CA GLN A 97 -7.44 -36.20 -6.00
C GLN A 97 -6.90 -36.83 -4.70
N TYR A 98 -6.67 -36.03 -3.65
CA TYR A 98 -6.12 -36.49 -2.38
C TYR A 98 -7.19 -37.06 -1.44
N THR A 99 -8.34 -36.39 -1.32
CA THR A 99 -9.36 -36.73 -0.32
C THR A 99 -10.41 -37.71 -0.84
N VAL A 100 -10.88 -37.55 -2.09
CA VAL A 100 -11.93 -38.41 -2.66
C VAL A 100 -11.33 -39.63 -3.32
N ARG A 101 -10.28 -39.46 -4.12
CA ARG A 101 -9.63 -40.57 -4.84
C ARG A 101 -8.56 -41.29 -4.02
N GLY A 102 -8.08 -40.68 -2.93
CA GLY A 102 -7.02 -41.26 -2.09
C GLY A 102 -5.69 -41.50 -2.83
N ARG A 103 -5.40 -40.72 -3.89
CA ARG A 103 -4.24 -40.95 -4.76
C ARG A 103 -3.32 -39.72 -4.74
N PRO A 104 -2.25 -39.72 -3.91
CA PRO A 104 -1.32 -38.59 -3.84
C PRO A 104 -0.74 -38.21 -5.21
N ALA A 105 -0.66 -36.91 -5.46
CA ALA A 105 -0.10 -36.33 -6.68
C ALA A 105 0.90 -35.22 -6.30
N PRO A 106 2.12 -35.57 -5.86
CA PRO A 106 3.07 -34.60 -5.29
C PRO A 106 3.51 -33.54 -6.31
N ALA A 107 3.69 -33.92 -7.58
CA ALA A 107 4.03 -32.96 -8.63
C ALA A 107 2.92 -31.92 -8.89
N ALA A 108 1.65 -32.31 -8.73
CA ALA A 108 0.53 -31.36 -8.86
C ALA A 108 0.48 -30.40 -7.66
N LEU A 109 0.69 -30.94 -6.44
CA LEU A 109 0.72 -30.15 -5.22
C LEU A 109 1.90 -29.16 -5.20
N ALA A 110 3.07 -29.54 -5.73
CA ALA A 110 4.20 -28.64 -5.90
C ALA A 110 3.91 -27.47 -6.87
N ARG A 111 3.27 -27.75 -8.03
CA ARG A 111 2.85 -26.69 -8.97
C ARG A 111 1.82 -25.75 -8.36
N TYR A 112 0.88 -26.29 -7.59
CA TYR A 112 -0.07 -25.49 -6.83
C TYR A 112 0.63 -24.56 -5.83
N GLY A 113 1.60 -25.08 -5.08
CA GLY A 113 2.44 -24.27 -4.19
C GLY A 113 3.16 -23.13 -4.92
N GLN A 114 3.66 -23.37 -6.13
CA GLN A 114 4.26 -22.32 -6.97
C GLN A 114 3.25 -21.23 -7.35
N MET A 115 2.01 -21.59 -7.68
CA MET A 115 0.96 -20.62 -8.02
C MET A 115 0.60 -19.72 -6.83
N VAL A 116 0.46 -20.31 -5.64
CA VAL A 116 0.21 -19.57 -4.40
C VAL A 116 1.38 -18.65 -4.06
N ALA A 117 2.62 -19.14 -4.21
CA ALA A 117 3.81 -18.33 -4.02
C ALA A 117 3.90 -17.16 -5.00
N ASP A 118 3.56 -17.36 -6.28
CA ASP A 118 3.50 -16.30 -7.29
C ASP A 118 2.48 -15.21 -6.89
N TRP A 119 1.29 -15.60 -6.42
CA TRP A 119 0.32 -14.64 -5.89
C TRP A 119 0.89 -13.82 -4.73
N ARG A 120 1.44 -14.47 -3.70
CA ARG A 120 1.99 -13.80 -2.52
C ARG A 120 3.13 -12.85 -2.87
N ASN A 121 4.01 -13.25 -3.80
CA ASN A 121 5.09 -12.40 -4.29
C ASN A 121 4.54 -11.16 -5.02
N ARG A 122 3.54 -11.31 -5.88
CA ARG A 122 2.90 -10.18 -6.56
C ARG A 122 2.24 -9.24 -5.56
N ALA A 123 1.53 -9.77 -4.56
CA ALA A 123 0.90 -9.00 -3.50
C ALA A 123 1.95 -8.23 -2.65
N ALA A 124 3.05 -8.89 -2.27
CA ALA A 124 4.14 -8.27 -1.52
C ALA A 124 4.79 -7.12 -2.29
N VAL A 125 5.02 -7.28 -3.60
CA VAL A 125 5.56 -6.19 -4.45
C VAL A 125 4.61 -4.99 -4.51
N GLN A 126 3.30 -5.21 -4.63
CA GLN A 126 2.34 -4.11 -4.66
C GLN A 126 2.19 -3.43 -3.30
N ARG A 127 2.24 -4.21 -2.21
CA ARG A 127 2.30 -3.70 -0.84
C ARG A 127 3.53 -2.83 -0.61
N ALA A 128 4.71 -3.25 -1.08
CA ALA A 128 5.93 -2.45 -0.96
C ALA A 128 5.81 -1.10 -1.70
N LYS A 129 5.20 -1.09 -2.90
CA LYS A 129 4.92 0.16 -3.62
C LYS A 129 3.92 1.06 -2.89
N ALA A 130 2.91 0.47 -2.25
CA ALA A 130 1.95 1.22 -1.44
C ALA A 130 2.61 1.84 -0.20
N GLN A 131 3.51 1.11 0.46
CA GLN A 131 4.32 1.63 1.57
C GLN A 131 5.20 2.79 1.09
N GLU A 132 5.85 2.65 -0.06
CA GLU A 132 6.67 3.70 -0.65
C GLU A 132 5.87 4.99 -0.91
N LEU A 133 4.61 4.89 -1.38
CA LEU A 133 3.73 6.05 -1.55
C LEU A 133 3.45 6.76 -0.22
N ALA A 134 3.19 6.01 0.85
CA ALA A 134 2.98 6.57 2.18
C ALA A 134 4.24 7.26 2.72
N ASP A 135 5.40 6.63 2.55
CA ASP A 135 6.69 7.17 2.99
C ASP A 135 7.06 8.46 2.23
N GLN A 136 6.87 8.48 0.92
CA GLN A 136 7.09 9.67 0.09
C GLN A 136 6.18 10.81 0.52
N ALA A 137 4.91 10.53 0.82
CA ALA A 137 3.98 11.54 1.30
C ALA A 137 4.34 12.08 2.68
N ASN A 138 4.75 11.21 3.60
CA ASN A 138 5.24 11.63 4.93
C ASN A 138 6.49 12.50 4.81
N GLN A 139 7.36 12.23 3.84
CA GLN A 139 8.49 13.11 3.56
C GLN A 139 8.07 14.49 3.01
N LEU A 140 7.04 14.54 2.16
CA LEU A 140 6.50 15.82 1.66
C LEU A 140 5.82 16.61 2.77
N LEU A 141 5.05 15.95 3.62
CA LEU A 141 4.45 16.55 4.81
C LEU A 141 5.54 17.08 5.76
N ALA A 142 6.61 16.32 5.98
CA ALA A 142 7.74 16.78 6.80
C ALA A 142 8.36 18.04 6.19
N CYS A 143 8.62 18.05 4.87
CA CYS A 143 9.15 19.23 4.19
C CYS A 143 8.21 20.45 4.28
N TYR A 144 6.89 20.22 4.23
CA TYR A 144 5.88 21.26 4.39
C TYR A 144 5.92 21.85 5.81
N TRP A 145 5.82 20.99 6.83
CA TRP A 145 5.77 21.41 8.23
C TRP A 145 7.08 22.01 8.72
N ASP A 146 8.24 21.50 8.28
CA ASP A 146 9.56 22.09 8.58
C ASP A 146 9.66 23.52 8.00
N ALA A 147 9.14 23.73 6.79
CA ALA A 147 9.17 25.04 6.16
C ALA A 147 8.19 26.04 6.80
N ALA A 148 7.02 25.57 7.21
CA ALA A 148 6.06 26.35 7.99
C ALA A 148 6.66 26.76 9.34
N TRP A 149 7.28 25.81 10.05
CA TRP A 149 7.95 26.05 11.33
C TRP A 149 9.04 27.12 11.22
N GLN A 150 9.96 26.95 10.28
CA GLN A 150 11.06 27.89 10.07
C GLN A 150 10.59 29.28 9.67
N ARG A 151 9.49 29.39 8.90
CA ARG A 151 8.94 30.68 8.50
C ARG A 151 8.22 31.35 9.66
N ALA A 152 7.35 30.63 10.37
CA ALA A 152 6.65 31.15 11.54
C ALA A 152 7.64 31.66 12.60
N ARG A 153 8.71 30.90 12.87
CA ARG A 153 9.77 31.32 13.81
C ARG A 153 10.46 32.63 13.40
N ARG A 154 10.67 32.87 12.10
CA ARG A 154 11.29 34.12 11.62
C ARG A 154 10.35 35.32 11.67
N ASP A 155 9.05 35.07 11.57
CA ASP A 155 8.02 36.10 11.51
C ASP A 155 7.47 36.45 12.90
N MET A 156 7.84 35.67 13.93
CA MET A 156 7.49 35.94 15.33
C MET A 156 8.33 37.09 15.90
N ASP A 157 7.67 37.92 16.71
CA ASP A 157 8.33 38.97 17.47
C ASP A 157 9.31 38.35 18.49
N PRO A 158 10.53 38.87 18.65
CA PRO A 158 11.47 38.43 19.69
C PRO A 158 10.90 38.44 21.12
N ASP A 159 9.87 39.25 21.42
CA ASP A 159 9.21 39.28 22.73
C ASP A 159 8.14 38.17 22.90
N ASP A 160 7.71 37.53 21.81
CA ASP A 160 6.81 36.38 21.86
C ASP A 160 7.59 35.12 22.25
N SER A 161 6.98 34.25 23.07
CA SER A 161 7.56 32.96 23.47
C SER A 161 7.98 32.14 22.23
N PRO A 162 9.28 32.04 21.88
CA PRO A 162 9.71 31.73 20.52
C PRO A 162 9.68 30.22 20.23
N LEU A 163 9.15 29.81 19.07
CA LEU A 163 9.19 28.39 18.65
C LEU A 163 10.61 27.83 18.77
N ASP A 164 10.71 26.55 19.14
CA ASP A 164 12.00 25.87 19.26
C ASP A 164 12.77 25.91 17.93
N GLU A 165 14.09 25.67 18.01
CA GLU A 165 14.93 25.74 16.81
C GLU A 165 14.46 24.79 15.71
N HIS A 166 14.01 23.60 16.14
CA HIS A 166 13.56 22.51 15.29
C HIS A 166 12.14 22.09 15.68
N ARG A 167 11.35 21.69 14.68
CA ARG A 167 10.07 21.04 14.89
C ARG A 167 10.27 19.76 15.72
N PRO A 168 9.41 19.49 16.73
CA PRO A 168 9.51 18.29 17.55
C PRO A 168 9.54 16.98 16.73
N ALA A 169 10.42 16.07 17.12
CA ALA A 169 10.51 14.75 16.51
C ALA A 169 9.20 13.98 16.71
N GLY A 170 8.63 13.46 15.62
CA GLY A 170 7.34 12.74 15.64
C GLY A 170 6.10 13.63 15.46
N TRP A 171 6.20 14.96 15.53
CA TRP A 171 5.06 15.84 15.26
C TRP A 171 4.81 16.00 13.76
N LEU A 172 4.02 15.09 13.18
CA LEU A 172 3.71 15.09 11.74
C LEU A 172 2.19 15.08 11.48
N PRO A 173 1.51 16.24 11.58
CA PRO A 173 0.08 16.30 11.28
C PRO A 173 -0.23 15.84 9.85
N GLY A 174 -1.25 14.99 9.75
CA GLY A 174 -1.66 14.38 8.49
C GLY A 174 -0.78 13.23 8.03
N ALA A 175 0.07 12.69 8.90
CA ALA A 175 0.86 11.49 8.64
C ALA A 175 -0.01 10.40 8.01
N VAL A 176 0.52 9.80 6.95
CA VAL A 176 -0.13 8.73 6.20
C VAL A 176 0.47 7.40 6.63
N THR A 177 -0.39 6.47 6.99
CA THR A 177 -0.01 5.07 7.22
C THR A 177 -0.36 4.23 5.99
N LEU A 178 0.24 3.05 5.90
CA LEU A 178 -0.18 2.07 4.91
C LEU A 178 -1.66 1.71 5.12
N ASP A 179 -2.42 1.69 4.03
CA ASP A 179 -3.82 1.26 4.06
C ASP A 179 -3.92 -0.18 4.60
N ALA A 180 -4.75 -0.39 5.63
CA ALA A 180 -4.91 -1.65 6.33
C ALA A 180 -5.33 -2.81 5.40
N SER A 181 -5.98 -2.52 4.27
CA SER A 181 -6.34 -3.53 3.27
C SER A 181 -5.13 -4.23 2.65
N TRP A 182 -3.93 -3.62 2.66
CA TRP A 182 -2.71 -4.27 2.19
C TRP A 182 -2.23 -5.40 3.10
N HIS A 183 -2.68 -5.44 4.35
CA HIS A 183 -2.45 -6.58 5.27
C HIS A 183 -3.39 -7.76 5.00
N ARG A 184 -4.44 -7.51 4.22
CA ARG A 184 -5.52 -8.45 3.93
C ARG A 184 -5.51 -8.92 2.48
N CYS A 185 -4.32 -8.97 1.86
CA CYS A 185 -4.20 -9.40 0.48
C CYS A 185 -4.49 -10.89 0.30
N ASP A 186 -4.25 -11.67 1.35
CA ASP A 186 -4.34 -13.14 1.31
C ASP A 186 -5.64 -13.67 1.93
N ASP A 187 -6.53 -12.81 2.44
CA ASP A 187 -7.77 -13.23 3.11
C ASP A 187 -8.64 -14.16 2.24
N TRP A 188 -8.58 -14.01 0.91
CA TRP A 188 -9.31 -14.87 -0.03
C TRP A 188 -8.75 -16.30 -0.11
N LEU A 189 -7.52 -16.54 0.36
CA LEU A 189 -6.96 -17.89 0.50
C LEU A 189 -7.56 -18.64 1.69
N ASP A 190 -7.98 -17.90 2.72
CA ASP A 190 -8.59 -18.46 3.93
C ASP A 190 -10.12 -18.50 3.85
N THR A 191 -10.74 -17.61 3.07
CA THR A 191 -12.20 -17.50 2.94
C THR A 191 -12.67 -17.56 1.50
N ASP A 192 -13.59 -18.49 1.20
CA ASP A 192 -14.38 -18.49 -0.05
C ASP A 192 -15.54 -17.45 0.01
N SER A 193 -15.64 -16.67 1.10
CA SER A 193 -16.78 -15.80 1.36
C SER A 193 -16.59 -14.42 0.74
N TRP A 194 -16.66 -14.34 -0.59
CA TRP A 194 -17.21 -13.13 -1.21
C TRP A 194 -18.75 -13.24 -1.36
N TYR A 195 -19.33 -14.45 -1.35
CA TYR A 195 -20.75 -14.68 -1.60
C TYR A 195 -21.39 -15.84 -0.80
N GLY A 196 -21.21 -15.90 0.53
CA GLY A 196 -22.08 -16.75 1.34
C GLY A 196 -21.51 -17.21 2.67
N THR A 197 -22.38 -17.26 3.66
CA THR A 197 -22.13 -17.87 4.97
C THR A 197 -22.16 -19.40 4.80
N ARG A 198 -21.03 -20.08 5.01
CA ARG A 198 -20.97 -21.54 5.13
C ARG A 198 -20.49 -21.95 6.51
N SER A 199 -20.93 -23.12 6.97
CA SER A 199 -20.57 -23.71 8.26
C SER A 199 -19.08 -24.03 8.31
N ALA A 200 -18.48 -23.99 9.50
CA ALA A 200 -17.05 -24.30 9.74
C ALA A 200 -16.61 -25.71 9.29
N ALA A 201 -17.57 -26.61 9.01
CA ALA A 201 -17.32 -27.93 8.43
C ALA A 201 -17.00 -27.90 6.92
N ASP A 202 -17.45 -26.86 6.20
CA ASP A 202 -17.15 -26.67 4.77
C ASP A 202 -15.89 -25.79 4.62
N ARG A 203 -14.73 -26.35 4.94
CA ARG A 203 -13.47 -25.65 4.64
C ARG A 203 -13.40 -25.37 3.13
N PRO A 204 -13.11 -24.13 2.70
CA PRO A 204 -12.91 -23.82 1.29
C PRO A 204 -11.89 -24.77 0.65
N ALA A 205 -12.11 -25.15 -0.61
CA ALA A 205 -11.18 -26.06 -1.30
C ALA A 205 -9.74 -25.51 -1.30
N VAL A 206 -9.60 -24.18 -1.38
CA VAL A 206 -8.31 -23.48 -1.26
C VAL A 206 -7.64 -23.75 0.08
N ARG A 207 -8.36 -23.55 1.20
CA ARG A 207 -7.85 -23.80 2.53
C ARG A 207 -7.43 -25.27 2.72
N GLN A 208 -8.24 -26.22 2.24
CA GLN A 208 -7.91 -27.64 2.32
C GLN A 208 -6.68 -28.01 1.48
N ALA A 209 -6.55 -27.45 0.27
CA ALA A 209 -5.37 -27.66 -0.57
C ALA A 209 -4.09 -27.07 0.05
N LEU A 210 -4.20 -25.93 0.73
CA LEU A 210 -3.11 -25.35 1.52
C LEU A 210 -2.73 -26.23 2.71
N ASP A 211 -3.71 -26.76 3.46
CA ASP A 211 -3.44 -27.70 4.56
C ASP A 211 -2.70 -28.96 4.05
N LEU A 212 -3.07 -29.47 2.86
CA LEU A 212 -2.37 -30.58 2.20
C LEU A 212 -0.93 -30.21 1.82
N LEU A 213 -0.71 -29.02 1.25
CA LEU A 213 0.62 -28.51 0.90
C LEU A 213 1.51 -28.37 2.14
N ASP A 214 0.97 -27.80 3.22
CA ASP A 214 1.70 -27.63 4.48
C ASP A 214 2.08 -28.98 5.10
N SER A 215 1.16 -29.96 5.09
CA SER A 215 1.43 -31.30 5.60
C SER A 215 2.59 -32.00 4.89
N GLN A 216 2.74 -31.82 3.58
CA GLN A 216 3.88 -32.35 2.81
C GLN A 216 5.20 -31.69 3.21
N ASN A 217 5.20 -30.38 3.47
CA ASN A 217 6.41 -29.66 3.86
C ASN A 217 6.90 -30.05 5.26
N THR A 218 5.99 -30.35 6.19
CA THR A 218 6.34 -30.89 7.52
C THR A 218 6.82 -32.34 7.51
N THR A 219 6.49 -33.11 6.47
CA THR A 219 6.84 -34.54 6.36
C THR A 219 8.09 -34.78 5.48
N GLY A 220 8.89 -33.73 5.22
CA GLY A 220 10.18 -33.83 4.52
C GLY A 220 11.13 -34.86 5.17
N PRO A 221 12.03 -35.49 4.39
CA PRO A 221 12.42 -36.88 4.55
C PRO A 221 13.05 -37.18 5.91
N THR A 222 12.38 -37.98 6.72
CA THR A 222 13.06 -38.90 7.64
C THR A 222 13.91 -39.83 6.78
N ALA A 223 15.16 -39.43 6.55
CA ALA A 223 16.19 -40.33 6.06
C ALA A 223 16.31 -41.46 7.10
N SER A 224 15.76 -42.63 6.74
CA SER A 224 16.05 -43.87 7.43
C SER A 224 17.56 -44.09 7.38
N ARG A 225 18.25 -43.74 8.46
CA ARG A 225 19.59 -44.26 8.75
C ARG A 225 19.39 -45.69 9.22
N THR A 226 19.70 -46.62 8.33
CA THR A 226 20.19 -47.97 8.64
C THR A 226 21.38 -47.90 9.59
#